data_AF-A0A7S1T2D8-F1
#
_entry.id   AF-A0A7S1T2D8-F1
#
_cell.length_a   1.000
_cell.length_b   1.000
_cell.length_c   1.000
_cell.angle_alpha   90.00
_cell.angle_beta   90.00
_cell.angle_gamma   90.00
#
_symmetry.space_group_name_H-M   'P 1'
#
loop_
_entity.id
_entity.type
_entity.pdbx_description
1 polymer ?
#
loop_
_entity_poly.entity_id
_entity_poly.type
_entity_poly.pdbx_seq_one_letter_code
_entity_poly.pdbx_strand_id
1 'polypeptide(L)'
;GGGAEGHEGEEGWEEISPAQWCAISSLEELQGVTLKSFKITTFAQRKNLLAAMKEAQKKYEACEQKMISMESLTDEEQQLYDDAQALPEKVAWVTKTLEDMVESGSLTAAEKSDMLEQLGTKVELLDKEIEMAKSNGKDKKAEKLQEGREQVATRAAKLAGKQAIMHKLRHEAELRKLWKQLDKLEKIENSRTPQPLEEIKKLRDKPDIEAKIAELCEDGKGWFLPDGLYESQLQAAKNDALKTPAGKKGSSGSGFQTVKSSGSGRAPGTSKGKAANNPYEMLFE
;
A
#
# COMPACT_ATOMS: atom_id res chain seq x y z
N GLY A 1 33.10 -47.03 -18.76
CA GLY A 1 32.51 -46.56 -17.49
C GLY A 1 33.30 -45.35 -17.07
N GLY A 2 32.72 -44.20 -16.73
CA GLY A 2 31.41 -43.98 -16.12
C GLY A 2 31.61 -43.68 -14.63
N GLY A 3 31.24 -42.47 -14.19
CA GLY A 3 31.30 -41.96 -12.81
C GLY A 3 32.17 -40.69 -12.76
N ALA A 4 31.67 -39.47 -12.95
CA ALA A 4 30.58 -38.74 -12.29
C ALA A 4 30.89 -38.43 -10.82
N GLU A 5 31.65 -37.35 -10.58
CA GLU A 5 31.59 -36.60 -9.32
C GLU A 5 30.66 -35.41 -9.55
N GLY A 6 29.45 -35.55 -9.01
CA GLY A 6 28.43 -34.50 -9.01
C GLY A 6 28.83 -33.40 -8.05
N HIS A 7 28.98 -32.20 -8.61
CA HIS A 7 28.92 -30.96 -7.85
C HIS A 7 27.44 -30.76 -7.48
N GLU A 8 27.05 -31.21 -6.28
CA GLU A 8 25.78 -30.78 -5.67
C GLU A 8 25.94 -29.31 -5.30
N GLY A 9 25.67 -28.43 -6.26
CA GLY A 9 25.32 -27.06 -5.97
C GLY A 9 23.97 -27.08 -5.27
N GLU A 10 23.97 -26.82 -3.97
CA GLU A 10 22.81 -26.21 -3.33
C GLU A 10 22.55 -24.90 -4.06
N GLU A 11 21.68 -24.94 -5.08
CA GLU A 11 21.07 -23.76 -5.67
C GLU A 11 20.24 -23.09 -4.58
N GLY A 12 20.93 -22.25 -3.81
CA GLY A 12 20.32 -21.24 -2.98
C GLY A 12 19.48 -20.38 -3.90
N TRP A 13 18.17 -20.63 -3.91
CA TRP A 13 17.20 -19.64 -4.29
C TRP A 13 17.40 -18.47 -3.32
N GLU A 14 18.32 -17.57 -3.64
CA GLU A 14 18.33 -16.24 -3.06
C GLU A 14 16.89 -15.75 -3.14
N GLU A 15 16.29 -15.46 -2.00
CA GLU A 15 14.88 -15.05 -1.92
C GLU A 15 14.68 -13.89 -2.90
N ILE A 16 14.09 -14.19 -4.05
CA ILE A 16 13.89 -13.23 -5.13
C ILE A 16 13.14 -12.05 -4.52
N SER A 17 13.74 -10.87 -4.60
CA SER A 17 13.14 -9.68 -4.00
C SER A 17 11.73 -9.45 -4.58
N PRO A 18 10.77 -8.89 -3.82
CA PRO A 18 9.44 -8.60 -4.34
C PRO A 18 9.45 -7.80 -5.65
N ALA A 19 10.41 -6.87 -5.80
CA ALA A 19 10.58 -6.08 -7.01
C ALA A 19 11.00 -6.95 -8.21
N GLN A 20 11.99 -7.82 -8.03
CA GLN A 20 12.46 -8.74 -9.07
C GLN A 20 11.38 -9.76 -9.43
N TRP A 21 10.68 -10.32 -8.43
CA TRP A 21 9.56 -11.24 -8.68
C TRP A 21 8.46 -10.57 -9.50
N CYS A 22 8.11 -9.31 -9.20
CA CYS A 22 7.12 -8.57 -9.98
C CYS A 22 7.59 -8.29 -11.42
N ALA A 23 8.89 -8.15 -11.65
CA ALA A 23 9.45 -7.90 -12.99
C ALA A 23 9.37 -9.15 -13.88
N ILE A 24 9.65 -10.33 -13.33
CA ILE A 24 9.71 -11.60 -14.08
C ILE A 24 8.37 -12.34 -14.15
N SER A 25 7.48 -12.15 -13.17
CA SER A 25 6.17 -12.83 -13.14
C SER A 25 5.28 -12.46 -14.31
N SER A 26 4.26 -13.25 -14.60
CA SER A 26 3.23 -12.86 -15.56
C SER A 26 2.33 -11.73 -15.01
N LEU A 27 1.62 -11.03 -15.90
CA LEU A 27 0.63 -10.03 -15.49
C LEU A 27 -0.48 -10.65 -14.61
N GLU A 28 -0.88 -11.90 -14.89
CA GLU A 28 -1.94 -12.60 -14.14
C GLU A 28 -1.51 -12.92 -12.71
N GLU A 29 -0.25 -13.32 -12.51
CA GLU A 29 0.32 -13.56 -11.18
C GLU A 29 0.43 -12.26 -10.38
N LEU A 30 0.91 -11.18 -11.01
CA LEU A 30 0.95 -9.85 -10.40
C LEU A 30 -0.45 -9.39 -9.96
N GLN A 31 -1.45 -9.58 -10.82
CA GLN A 31 -2.86 -9.31 -10.50
C GLN A 31 -3.33 -10.17 -9.33
N GLY A 32 -2.97 -11.45 -9.31
CA GLY A 32 -3.27 -12.37 -8.22
C GLY A 32 -2.75 -11.87 -6.88
N VAL A 33 -1.45 -11.53 -6.81
CA VAL A 33 -0.84 -11.01 -5.57
C VAL A 33 -1.44 -9.66 -5.18
N THR A 34 -1.69 -8.77 -6.13
CA THR A 34 -2.15 -7.41 -5.82
C THR A 34 -3.64 -7.37 -5.42
N LEU A 35 -4.49 -8.21 -6.01
CA LEU A 35 -5.94 -8.17 -5.78
C LEU A 35 -6.43 -9.20 -4.77
N LYS A 36 -5.76 -10.35 -4.64
CA LYS A 36 -6.25 -11.49 -3.84
C LYS A 36 -5.38 -11.78 -2.62
N SER A 37 -4.12 -11.35 -2.61
CA SER A 37 -3.22 -11.55 -1.47
C SER A 37 -3.26 -10.38 -0.51
N PHE A 38 -2.94 -10.64 0.76
CA PHE A 38 -2.72 -9.61 1.78
C PHE A 38 -1.38 -8.88 1.59
N LYS A 39 -0.50 -9.40 0.71
CA LYS A 39 0.86 -8.86 0.54
C LYS A 39 0.84 -7.41 0.03
N ILE A 40 -0.11 -7.03 -0.83
CA ILE A 40 -0.22 -5.67 -1.39
C ILE A 40 -1.67 -5.20 -1.26
N THR A 41 -1.97 -4.48 -0.19
CA THR A 41 -3.35 -4.07 0.14
C THR A 41 -3.54 -2.57 0.10
N THR A 42 -2.56 -1.81 0.57
CA THR A 42 -2.71 -0.36 0.71
C THR A 42 -2.32 0.39 -0.56
N PHE A 43 -2.79 1.62 -0.66
CA PHE A 43 -2.45 2.50 -1.78
C PHE A 43 -0.95 2.81 -1.81
N ALA A 44 -0.34 3.06 -0.64
CA ALA A 44 1.09 3.30 -0.52
C ALA A 44 1.91 2.10 -1.02
N GLN A 45 1.53 0.87 -0.66
CA GLN A 45 2.19 -0.34 -1.18
C GLN A 45 2.11 -0.43 -2.71
N ARG A 46 0.94 -0.12 -3.29
CA ARG A 46 0.76 -0.14 -4.75
C ARG A 46 1.50 1.00 -5.44
N LYS A 47 1.65 2.16 -4.80
CA LYS A 47 2.48 3.27 -5.30
C LYS A 47 3.96 2.87 -5.33
N ASN A 48 4.43 2.22 -4.26
CA ASN A 48 5.80 1.72 -4.19
C ASN A 48 6.05 0.57 -5.19
N LEU A 49 5.07 -0.32 -5.39
CA LEU A 49 5.11 -1.32 -6.46
C LEU A 49 5.24 -0.64 -7.83
N LEU A 50 4.44 0.40 -8.11
CA LEU A 50 4.52 1.14 -9.38
C LEU A 50 5.91 1.75 -9.57
N ALA A 51 6.49 2.35 -8.53
CA ALA A 51 7.83 2.92 -8.59
C ALA A 51 8.88 1.85 -8.93
N ALA A 52 8.83 0.69 -8.25
CA ALA A 52 9.72 -0.43 -8.54
C ALA A 52 9.54 -0.99 -9.96
N MET A 53 8.30 -1.03 -10.48
CA MET A 53 8.03 -1.46 -11.85
C MET A 53 8.52 -0.48 -12.90
N LYS A 54 8.37 0.83 -12.68
CA LYS A 54 8.95 1.85 -13.55
C LYS A 54 10.48 1.79 -13.54
N GLU A 55 11.09 1.52 -12.39
CA GLU A 55 12.54 1.32 -12.29
C GLU A 55 13.00 0.08 -13.07
N ALA A 56 12.30 -1.05 -12.91
CA ALA A 56 12.58 -2.26 -13.68
C ALA A 56 12.42 -2.03 -15.19
N GLN A 57 11.36 -1.32 -15.61
CA GLN A 57 11.17 -0.95 -17.02
C GLN A 57 12.32 -0.10 -17.54
N LYS A 58 12.76 0.91 -16.78
CA LYS A 58 13.90 1.75 -17.17
C LYS A 58 15.20 0.94 -17.29
N LYS A 59 15.43 -0.02 -16.39
CA LYS A 59 16.60 -0.93 -16.47
C LYS A 59 16.52 -1.81 -17.72
N TYR A 60 15.34 -2.36 -18.01
CA TYR A 60 15.10 -3.16 -19.21
C TYR A 60 15.36 -2.38 -20.50
N GLU A 61 14.80 -1.16 -20.61
CA GLU A 61 15.03 -0.27 -21.76
C GLU A 61 16.51 0.12 -21.91
N ALA A 62 17.24 0.28 -20.80
CA ALA A 62 18.68 0.50 -20.84
C ALA A 62 19.45 -0.74 -21.35
N CYS A 63 19.01 -1.95 -21.02
CA CYS A 63 19.57 -3.19 -21.56
C CYS A 63 19.33 -3.29 -23.07
N GLU A 64 18.11 -2.98 -23.53
CA GLU A 64 17.79 -2.90 -24.97
C GLU A 64 18.73 -1.93 -25.70
N GLN A 65 18.96 -0.74 -25.12
CA GLN A 65 19.85 0.25 -25.71
C GLN A 65 21.30 -0.23 -25.79
N LYS A 66 21.81 -0.93 -24.76
CA LYS A 66 23.14 -1.54 -24.79
C LYS A 66 23.27 -2.60 -25.88
N MET A 67 22.25 -3.46 -26.02
CA MET A 67 22.20 -4.50 -27.06
C MET A 67 22.21 -3.89 -28.47
N ILE A 68 21.49 -2.78 -28.68
CA ILE A 68 21.52 -2.02 -29.95
C ILE A 68 22.92 -1.44 -30.20
N SER A 69 23.57 -0.91 -29.16
CA SER A 69 24.93 -0.35 -29.24
C SER A 69 26.04 -1.41 -29.29
N MET A 70 25.71 -2.70 -29.26
CA MET A 70 26.66 -3.83 -29.16
C MET A 70 27.56 -3.77 -27.90
N GLU A 71 27.05 -3.17 -26.83
CA GLU A 71 27.70 -3.17 -25.51
C GLU A 71 27.32 -4.46 -24.75
N SER A 72 28.27 -5.02 -23.99
CA SER A 72 28.01 -6.19 -23.15
C SER A 72 27.11 -5.83 -21.96
N LEU A 73 26.12 -6.67 -21.70
CA LEU A 73 25.34 -6.65 -20.45
C LEU A 73 26.14 -7.31 -19.33
N THR A 74 25.92 -6.86 -18.08
CA THR A 74 26.35 -7.63 -16.90
C THR A 74 25.46 -8.85 -16.70
N ASP A 75 25.88 -9.81 -15.86
CA ASP A 75 25.07 -11.02 -15.58
C ASP A 75 23.67 -10.67 -15.03
N GLU A 76 23.59 -9.67 -14.14
CA GLU A 76 22.32 -9.17 -13.59
C GLU A 76 21.44 -8.51 -14.66
N GLU A 77 22.04 -7.76 -15.59
CA GLU A 77 21.34 -7.12 -16.70
C GLU A 77 20.84 -8.14 -17.71
N GLN A 78 21.65 -9.15 -18.02
CA GLN A 78 21.30 -10.26 -18.89
C GLN A 78 20.12 -11.04 -18.31
N GLN A 79 20.17 -11.37 -17.00
CA GLN A 79 19.06 -12.05 -16.33
C GLN A 79 17.76 -11.24 -16.40
N LEU A 80 17.81 -9.93 -16.12
CA LEU A 80 16.64 -9.07 -16.24
C LEU A 80 16.12 -9.02 -17.68
N TYR A 81 17.02 -8.93 -18.67
CA TYR A 81 16.66 -8.88 -20.08
C TYR A 81 15.97 -10.16 -20.54
N ASP A 82 16.46 -11.32 -20.10
CA ASP A 82 15.94 -12.62 -20.48
C ASP A 82 14.62 -12.97 -19.78
N ASP A 83 14.48 -12.58 -18.50
CA ASP A 83 13.34 -13.00 -17.67
C ASP A 83 12.22 -11.98 -17.56
N ALA A 84 12.48 -10.69 -17.78
CA ALA A 84 11.44 -9.67 -17.59
C ALA A 84 10.28 -9.85 -18.57
N GLN A 85 9.05 -9.71 -18.06
CA GLN A 85 7.85 -9.93 -18.86
C GLN A 85 6.89 -8.74 -18.77
N ALA A 86 6.44 -8.26 -19.93
CA ALA A 86 5.31 -7.34 -20.07
C ALA A 86 5.36 -6.12 -19.12
N LEU A 87 6.54 -5.53 -18.93
CA LEU A 87 6.74 -4.42 -17.98
C LEU A 87 5.85 -3.21 -18.31
N PRO A 88 5.72 -2.76 -19.58
CA PRO A 88 4.84 -1.64 -19.93
C PRO A 88 3.37 -1.92 -19.58
N GLU A 89 2.88 -3.14 -19.85
CA GLU A 89 1.50 -3.54 -19.55
C GLU A 89 1.26 -3.61 -18.04
N LYS A 90 2.21 -4.13 -17.27
CA LYS A 90 2.15 -4.13 -15.80
C LYS A 90 2.13 -2.72 -15.24
N VAL A 91 2.99 -1.82 -15.72
CA VAL A 91 3.02 -0.41 -15.30
C VAL A 91 1.68 0.27 -15.58
N ALA A 92 1.12 0.09 -16.77
CA ALA A 92 -0.19 0.64 -17.12
C ALA A 92 -1.31 0.08 -16.22
N TRP A 93 -1.27 -1.23 -15.94
CA TRP A 93 -2.24 -1.89 -15.08
C TRP A 93 -2.17 -1.43 -13.61
N VAL A 94 -0.97 -1.34 -13.03
CA VAL A 94 -0.78 -0.86 -11.65
C VAL A 94 -1.19 0.61 -11.56
N THR A 95 -0.85 1.44 -12.56
CA THR A 95 -1.28 2.84 -12.63
C THR A 95 -2.80 2.94 -12.57
N LYS A 96 -3.51 2.23 -13.46
CA LYS A 96 -4.97 2.19 -13.45
C LYS A 96 -5.54 1.73 -12.11
N THR A 97 -4.92 0.74 -11.48
CA THR A 97 -5.35 0.24 -10.19
C THR A 97 -5.26 1.31 -9.08
N LEU A 98 -4.24 2.17 -9.12
CA LEU A 98 -4.13 3.32 -8.20
C LEU A 98 -5.22 4.36 -8.47
N GLU A 99 -5.51 4.64 -9.75
CA GLU A 99 -6.60 5.53 -10.15
C GLU A 99 -7.94 5.02 -9.60
N ASP A 100 -8.24 3.74 -9.83
CA ASP A 100 -9.45 3.08 -9.35
C ASP A 100 -9.56 3.15 -7.81
N MET A 101 -8.45 3.09 -7.06
CA MET A 101 -8.47 3.26 -5.60
C MET A 101 -8.85 4.69 -5.18
N VAL A 102 -8.34 5.70 -5.86
CA VAL A 102 -8.73 7.11 -5.62
C VAL A 102 -10.19 7.33 -6.02
N GLU A 103 -10.62 6.77 -7.15
CA GLU A 103 -11.98 6.87 -7.67
C GLU A 103 -13.02 6.07 -6.89
N SER A 104 -12.64 4.99 -6.23
CA SER A 104 -13.50 4.24 -5.30
C SER A 104 -13.44 4.76 -3.86
N GLY A 105 -12.39 5.51 -3.50
CA GLY A 105 -12.15 5.93 -2.12
C GLY A 105 -11.56 4.83 -1.24
N SER A 106 -10.94 3.83 -1.85
CA SER A 106 -10.27 2.72 -1.16
C SER A 106 -8.91 3.16 -0.60
N LEU A 107 -8.88 4.25 0.15
CA LEU A 107 -7.69 4.83 0.77
C LEU A 107 -7.84 4.82 2.30
N THR A 108 -6.75 4.54 3.00
CA THR A 108 -6.70 4.74 4.46
C THR A 108 -6.79 6.23 4.82
N ALA A 109 -6.99 6.53 6.11
CA ALA A 109 -7.13 7.92 6.55
C ALA A 109 -5.88 8.75 6.25
N ALA A 110 -4.69 8.18 6.47
CA ALA A 110 -3.41 8.81 6.14
C ALA A 110 -3.26 9.01 4.62
N GLU A 111 -3.46 7.96 3.83
CA GLU A 111 -3.34 8.03 2.36
C GLU A 111 -4.34 9.01 1.74
N LYS A 112 -5.56 9.08 2.29
CA LYS A 112 -6.55 10.06 1.86
C LYS A 112 -6.09 11.49 2.18
N SER A 113 -5.53 11.71 3.37
CA SER A 113 -4.99 13.02 3.75
C SER A 113 -3.89 13.46 2.80
N ASP A 114 -2.89 12.58 2.58
CA ASP A 114 -1.76 12.85 1.70
C ASP A 114 -2.21 13.10 0.25
N MET A 115 -3.19 12.33 -0.24
CA MET A 115 -3.74 12.51 -1.58
C MET A 115 -4.52 13.83 -1.71
N LEU A 116 -5.27 14.24 -0.69
CA LEU A 116 -5.95 15.53 -0.70
C LEU A 116 -4.96 16.70 -0.67
N GLU A 117 -3.85 16.57 0.07
CA GLU A 117 -2.77 17.53 0.07
C GLU A 117 -2.10 17.63 -1.32
N GLN A 118 -1.77 16.50 -1.94
CA GLN A 118 -1.20 16.47 -3.30
C GLN A 118 -2.13 17.11 -4.34
N LEU A 119 -3.44 16.80 -4.28
CA LEU A 119 -4.43 17.42 -5.16
C LEU A 119 -4.57 18.93 -4.89
N GLY A 120 -4.48 19.36 -3.62
CA GLY A 120 -4.47 20.77 -3.24
C GLY A 120 -3.28 21.52 -3.83
N THR A 121 -2.05 21.01 -3.62
CA THR A 121 -0.82 21.56 -4.20
C THR A 121 -0.90 21.64 -5.73
N LYS A 122 -1.49 20.62 -6.39
CA LYS A 122 -1.68 20.64 -7.85
C LYS A 122 -2.65 21.73 -8.31
N VAL A 123 -3.72 21.98 -7.56
CA VAL A 123 -4.64 23.11 -7.83
C VAL A 123 -3.89 24.44 -7.72
N GLU A 124 -3.07 24.63 -6.68
CA GLU A 124 -2.29 25.86 -6.51
C GLU A 124 -1.26 26.07 -7.63
N LEU A 125 -0.59 25.00 -8.09
CA LEU A 125 0.32 25.07 -9.22
C LEU A 125 -0.40 25.45 -10.52
N LEU A 126 -1.56 24.83 -10.78
CA LEU A 126 -2.36 25.18 -11.95
C LEU A 126 -2.88 26.61 -11.88
N ASP A 127 -3.29 27.09 -10.70
CA ASP A 127 -3.71 28.48 -10.50
C ASP A 127 -2.56 29.46 -10.87
N LYS A 128 -1.32 29.18 -10.44
CA LYS A 128 -0.12 29.96 -10.84
C LYS A 128 0.14 29.90 -12.35
N GLU A 129 0.03 28.73 -12.97
CA GLU A 129 0.23 28.59 -14.42
C GLU A 129 -0.84 29.31 -15.24
N ILE A 130 -2.08 29.33 -14.77
CA ILE A 130 -3.19 30.07 -15.39
C ILE A 130 -2.90 31.56 -15.35
N GLU A 131 -2.47 32.10 -14.21
CA GLU A 131 -2.08 33.51 -14.07
C GLU A 131 -0.94 33.87 -15.01
N MET A 132 0.11 33.04 -15.08
CA MET A 132 1.22 33.23 -16.03
C MET A 132 0.77 33.13 -17.49
N ALA A 133 -0.16 32.23 -17.82
CA ALA A 133 -0.65 32.11 -19.19
C ALA A 133 -1.47 33.35 -19.60
N LYS A 134 -2.30 33.87 -18.71
CA LYS A 134 -3.08 35.11 -18.91
C LYS A 134 -2.18 36.33 -19.05
N SER A 135 -1.17 36.49 -18.17
CA SER A 135 -0.25 37.63 -18.24
C SER A 135 0.60 37.65 -19.52
N ASN A 136 0.88 36.47 -20.08
CA ASN A 136 1.58 36.32 -21.36
C ASN A 136 0.65 36.36 -22.59
N GLY A 137 -0.63 36.68 -22.44
CA GLY A 137 -1.61 36.74 -23.54
C GLY A 137 -1.90 35.39 -24.21
N LYS A 138 -1.66 34.27 -23.50
CA LYS A 138 -1.87 32.90 -24.01
C LYS A 138 -3.23 32.37 -23.57
N ASP A 139 -4.30 33.04 -23.97
CA ASP A 139 -5.67 32.77 -23.48
C ASP A 139 -6.13 31.31 -23.72
N LYS A 140 -5.83 30.75 -24.91
CA LYS A 140 -6.12 29.33 -25.20
C LYS A 140 -5.38 28.34 -24.28
N LYS A 141 -4.19 28.71 -23.79
CA LYS A 141 -3.45 27.90 -22.82
C LYS A 141 -4.08 28.05 -21.43
N ALA A 142 -4.46 29.27 -21.05
CA ALA A 142 -5.12 29.53 -19.78
C ALA A 142 -6.47 28.79 -19.65
N GLU A 143 -7.27 28.73 -20.72
CA GLU A 143 -8.53 27.99 -20.76
C GLU A 143 -8.32 26.48 -20.56
N LYS A 144 -7.35 25.88 -21.26
CA LYS A 144 -7.00 24.46 -21.06
C LYS A 144 -6.51 24.15 -19.65
N LEU A 145 -5.73 25.04 -19.06
CA LEU A 145 -5.25 24.88 -17.68
C LEU A 145 -6.41 25.02 -16.68
N GLN A 146 -7.37 25.92 -16.93
CA GLN A 146 -8.58 26.09 -16.13
C GLN A 146 -9.43 24.81 -16.13
N GLU A 147 -9.65 24.18 -17.29
CA GLU A 147 -10.35 22.90 -17.38
C GLU A 147 -9.64 21.82 -16.54
N GLY A 148 -8.30 21.73 -16.65
CA GLY A 148 -7.50 20.80 -15.85
C GLY A 148 -7.64 21.06 -14.34
N ARG A 149 -7.65 22.33 -13.94
CA ARG A 149 -7.80 22.76 -12.55
C ARG A 149 -9.17 22.39 -11.98
N GLU A 150 -10.24 22.58 -12.74
CA GLU A 150 -11.59 22.18 -12.35
C GLU A 150 -11.75 20.66 -12.22
N GLN A 151 -11.11 19.89 -13.09
CA GLN A 151 -11.09 18.44 -12.99
C GLN A 151 -10.37 17.96 -11.71
N VAL A 152 -9.22 18.55 -11.38
CA VAL A 152 -8.47 18.22 -10.15
C VAL A 152 -9.29 18.61 -8.91
N ALA A 153 -9.86 19.82 -8.88
CA ALA A 153 -10.70 20.28 -7.77
C ALA A 153 -11.95 19.39 -7.56
N THR A 154 -12.61 18.99 -8.65
CA THR A 154 -13.76 18.07 -8.60
C THR A 154 -13.36 16.71 -8.02
N ARG A 155 -12.19 16.19 -8.37
CA ARG A 155 -11.67 14.94 -7.79
C ARG A 155 -11.38 15.08 -6.30
N ALA A 156 -10.74 16.18 -5.89
CA ALA A 156 -10.48 16.44 -4.48
C ALA A 156 -11.78 16.48 -3.66
N ALA A 157 -12.81 17.17 -4.15
CA ALA A 157 -14.12 17.21 -3.50
C ALA A 157 -14.78 15.83 -3.41
N LYS A 158 -14.74 15.04 -4.50
CA LYS A 158 -15.26 13.67 -4.51
C LYS A 158 -14.52 12.77 -3.53
N LEU A 159 -13.19 12.86 -3.46
CA LEU A 159 -12.38 12.07 -2.54
C LEU A 159 -12.65 12.47 -1.09
N ALA A 160 -12.75 13.78 -0.81
CA ALA A 160 -13.06 14.30 0.51
C ALA A 160 -14.39 13.75 1.05
N GLY A 161 -15.39 13.56 0.19
CA GLY A 161 -16.69 12.99 0.56
C GLY A 161 -16.72 11.49 0.86
N LYS A 162 -15.65 10.73 0.57
CA LYS A 162 -15.62 9.27 0.80
C LYS A 162 -15.10 8.90 2.17
N GLN A 163 -15.57 7.80 2.73
CA GLN A 163 -15.05 7.28 4.00
C GLN A 163 -13.72 6.57 3.79
N ALA A 164 -12.77 6.78 4.69
CA ALA A 164 -11.50 6.10 4.66
C ALA A 164 -11.66 4.63 5.09
N ILE A 165 -10.89 3.74 4.48
CA ILE A 165 -10.86 2.32 4.82
C ILE A 165 -9.84 2.03 5.92
N MET A 166 -10.01 0.90 6.60
CA MET A 166 -9.05 0.39 7.59
C MET A 166 -8.68 -1.04 7.23
N HIS A 167 -7.38 -1.29 7.09
CA HIS A 167 -6.85 -2.65 6.92
C HIS A 167 -6.53 -3.24 8.29
N LYS A 168 -6.97 -4.49 8.51
CA LYS A 168 -6.62 -5.25 9.72
C LYS A 168 -5.30 -5.98 9.50
N LEU A 169 -4.55 -6.17 10.58
CA LEU A 169 -3.37 -7.04 10.55
C LEU A 169 -3.82 -8.48 10.28
N ARG A 170 -3.05 -9.22 9.48
CA ARG A 170 -3.39 -10.59 9.08
C ARG A 170 -3.69 -11.50 10.29
N HIS A 171 -2.80 -11.46 11.27
CA HIS A 171 -2.87 -12.30 12.48
C HIS A 171 -3.32 -11.53 13.72
N GLU A 172 -4.08 -10.45 13.55
CA GLU A 172 -4.42 -9.52 14.63
C GLU A 172 -5.02 -10.24 15.85
N ALA A 173 -5.95 -11.17 15.63
CA ALA A 173 -6.63 -11.88 16.71
C ALA A 173 -5.69 -12.77 17.52
N GLU A 174 -4.71 -13.41 16.88
CA GLU A 174 -3.73 -14.28 17.54
C GLU A 174 -2.65 -13.45 18.24
N LEU A 175 -2.11 -12.44 17.55
CA LEU A 175 -1.18 -11.47 18.13
C LEU A 175 -1.75 -10.81 19.40
N ARG A 176 -3.02 -10.41 19.38
CA ARG A 176 -3.70 -9.85 20.56
C ARG A 176 -3.78 -10.83 21.73
N LYS A 177 -3.91 -12.13 21.48
CA LYS A 177 -3.90 -13.16 22.55
C LYS A 177 -2.49 -13.33 23.12
N LEU A 178 -1.50 -13.45 22.23
CA LEU A 178 -0.09 -13.63 22.60
C LEU A 178 0.44 -12.41 23.37
N TRP A 179 0.14 -11.18 22.93
CA TRP A 179 0.52 -9.96 23.67
C TRP A 179 -0.08 -9.91 25.08
N LYS A 180 -1.34 -10.35 25.26
CA LYS A 180 -1.97 -10.43 26.58
C LYS A 180 -1.37 -11.53 27.45
N GLN A 181 -0.92 -12.63 26.85
CA GLN A 181 -0.20 -13.68 27.59
C GLN A 181 1.18 -13.18 28.02
N LEU A 182 1.90 -12.52 27.11
CA LEU A 182 3.19 -11.93 27.40
C LEU A 182 3.11 -10.88 28.51
N ASP A 183 2.15 -9.94 28.44
CA ASP A 183 1.92 -8.94 29.50
C ASP A 183 1.61 -9.56 30.87
N LYS A 184 0.89 -10.69 30.91
CA LYS A 184 0.66 -11.44 32.17
C LYS A 184 1.95 -12.06 32.70
N LEU A 185 2.79 -12.63 31.84
CA LEU A 185 4.07 -13.21 32.23
C LEU A 185 5.06 -12.13 32.68
N GLU A 186 5.12 -10.99 31.98
CA GLU A 186 5.92 -9.83 32.38
C GLU A 186 5.50 -9.28 33.74
N LYS A 187 4.19 -9.31 34.08
CA LYS A 187 3.70 -8.92 35.41
C LYS A 187 4.13 -9.89 36.52
N ILE A 188 4.22 -11.18 36.22
CA ILE A 188 4.72 -12.21 37.16
C ILE A 188 6.23 -12.00 37.37
N GLU A 189 6.99 -11.80 36.30
CA GLU A 189 8.44 -11.57 36.33
C GLU A 189 8.82 -10.29 37.08
N ASN A 190 8.07 -9.20 36.87
CA ASN A 190 8.32 -7.90 37.50
C ASN A 190 7.59 -7.73 38.85
N SER A 191 6.98 -8.79 39.38
CA SER A 191 6.27 -8.75 40.65
C SER A 191 7.24 -8.54 41.81
N ARG A 192 6.97 -7.52 42.64
CA ARG A 192 7.72 -7.29 43.89
C ARG A 192 7.32 -8.26 45.02
N THR A 193 6.20 -8.97 44.86
CA THR A 193 5.70 -9.97 45.81
C THR A 193 6.05 -11.38 45.36
N PRO A 194 6.35 -12.31 46.28
CA PRO A 194 6.59 -13.71 45.94
C PRO A 194 5.39 -14.31 45.20
N GLN A 195 5.65 -14.88 44.02
CA GLN A 195 4.63 -15.55 43.22
C GLN A 195 4.61 -17.06 43.49
N PRO A 196 3.45 -17.73 43.35
CA PRO A 196 3.38 -19.19 43.46
C PRO A 196 4.34 -19.87 42.49
N LEU A 197 4.94 -21.00 42.90
CA LEU A 197 5.86 -21.78 42.06
C LEU A 197 5.26 -22.15 40.70
N GLU A 198 3.95 -22.43 40.67
CA GLU A 198 3.20 -22.72 39.44
C GLU A 198 3.08 -21.53 38.48
N GLU A 199 3.16 -20.30 38.98
CA GLU A 199 3.21 -19.10 38.14
C GLU A 199 4.62 -18.82 37.62
N ILE A 200 5.64 -19.07 38.45
CA ILE A 200 7.04 -18.96 38.05
C ILE A 200 7.39 -19.96 36.94
N LYS A 201 6.85 -21.19 36.99
CA LYS A 201 7.05 -22.20 35.93
C LYS A 201 6.55 -21.73 34.57
N LYS A 202 5.50 -20.91 34.51
CA LYS A 202 4.95 -20.38 33.24
C LYS A 202 5.87 -19.37 32.57
N LEU A 203 6.82 -18.78 33.30
CA LEU A 203 7.84 -17.91 32.69
C LEU A 203 8.73 -18.68 31.70
N ARG A 204 8.80 -20.01 31.80
CA ARG A 204 9.51 -20.86 30.83
C ARG A 204 8.92 -20.76 29.43
N ASP A 205 7.63 -20.46 29.30
CA ASP A 205 6.92 -20.39 28.01
C ASP A 205 7.11 -19.01 27.33
N LYS A 206 7.73 -18.04 28.02
CA LYS A 206 7.92 -16.67 27.50
C LYS A 206 8.72 -16.63 26.18
N PRO A 207 9.87 -17.32 26.03
CA PRO A 207 10.62 -17.31 24.77
C PRO A 207 9.84 -17.90 23.60
N ASP A 208 9.02 -18.93 23.85
CA ASP A 208 8.20 -19.56 22.81
C ASP A 208 7.08 -18.60 22.33
N ILE A 209 6.48 -17.83 23.25
CA ILE A 209 5.49 -16.81 22.92
C ILE A 209 6.14 -15.66 22.13
N GLU A 210 7.33 -15.21 22.52
CA GLU A 210 8.08 -14.17 21.79
C GLU A 210 8.46 -14.62 20.39
N ALA A 211 8.96 -15.85 20.25
CA ALA A 211 9.26 -16.46 18.96
C ALA A 211 8.01 -16.56 18.08
N LYS A 212 6.87 -16.97 18.65
CA LYS A 212 5.61 -17.04 17.87
C LYS A 212 5.10 -15.67 17.44
N ILE A 213 5.23 -14.65 18.29
CA ILE A 213 4.91 -13.26 17.92
C ILE A 213 5.80 -12.83 16.75
N ALA A 214 7.11 -13.08 16.82
CA ALA A 214 8.05 -12.72 15.75
C ALA A 214 7.68 -13.41 14.42
N GLU A 215 7.40 -14.71 14.45
CA GLU A 215 6.97 -15.48 13.27
C GLU A 215 5.69 -14.90 12.63
N LEU A 216 4.66 -14.63 13.44
CA LEU A 216 3.41 -14.05 12.95
C LEU A 216 3.58 -12.62 12.44
N CYS A 217 4.49 -11.83 13.05
CA CYS A 217 4.81 -10.50 12.57
C CYS A 217 5.47 -10.56 11.19
N GLU A 218 6.45 -11.44 10.97
CA GLU A 218 7.12 -11.60 9.68
C GLU A 218 6.17 -12.16 8.61
N ASP A 219 5.40 -13.22 8.91
CA ASP A 219 4.41 -13.76 7.95
C ASP A 219 3.29 -12.75 7.62
N GLY A 220 2.95 -11.90 8.59
CA GLY A 220 1.99 -10.81 8.41
C GLY A 220 2.52 -9.63 7.59
N LYS A 221 3.84 -9.53 7.38
CA LYS A 221 4.47 -8.42 6.65
C LYS A 221 4.13 -8.50 5.16
N GLY A 222 3.60 -7.40 4.64
CA GLY A 222 3.30 -7.21 3.23
C GLY A 222 4.53 -6.77 2.42
N TRP A 223 4.40 -6.75 1.11
CA TRP A 223 5.41 -6.22 0.20
C TRP A 223 5.27 -4.71 0.03
N PHE A 224 6.38 -4.02 -0.27
CA PHE A 224 6.40 -2.58 -0.58
C PHE A 224 5.81 -1.68 0.52
N LEU A 225 5.79 -2.15 1.78
CA LEU A 225 5.34 -1.34 2.91
C LEU A 225 6.32 -0.18 3.11
N PRO A 226 5.83 1.06 3.32
CA PRO A 226 6.68 2.16 3.75
C PRO A 226 7.38 1.83 5.07
N ASP A 227 8.62 2.29 5.20
CA ASP A 227 9.45 2.05 6.38
C ASP A 227 8.74 2.48 7.67
N GLY A 228 8.74 1.61 8.67
CA GLY A 228 8.16 1.88 9.99
C GLY A 228 6.62 1.87 10.05
N LEU A 229 5.91 1.79 8.92
CA LEU A 229 4.45 1.82 8.91
C LEU A 229 3.86 0.57 9.55
N TYR A 230 4.41 -0.60 9.25
CA TYR A 230 3.94 -1.87 9.80
C TYR A 230 4.24 -1.98 11.29
N GLU A 231 5.44 -1.56 11.70
CA GLU A 231 5.85 -1.52 13.10
C GLU A 231 4.94 -0.57 13.89
N SER A 232 4.60 0.59 13.34
CA SER A 232 3.65 1.54 13.94
C SER A 232 2.25 0.93 14.10
N GLN A 233 1.75 0.21 13.08
CA GLN A 233 0.48 -0.50 13.16
C GLN A 233 0.48 -1.61 14.21
N LEU A 234 1.56 -2.40 14.29
CA LEU A 234 1.74 -3.43 15.31
C LEU A 234 1.74 -2.81 16.71
N GLN A 235 2.46 -1.71 16.93
CA GLN A 235 2.49 -1.01 18.21
C GLN A 235 1.12 -0.44 18.59
N ALA A 236 0.40 0.17 17.64
CA ALA A 236 -0.95 0.66 17.88
C ALA A 236 -1.91 -0.49 18.28
N ALA A 237 -1.84 -1.62 17.58
CA ALA A 237 -2.63 -2.81 17.87
C ALA A 237 -2.26 -3.44 19.22
N LYS A 238 -0.96 -3.50 19.56
CA LYS A 238 -0.47 -3.97 20.86
C LYS A 238 -1.00 -3.09 21.98
N ASN A 239 -0.85 -1.77 21.86
CA ASN A 239 -1.36 -0.81 22.83
C ASN A 239 -2.88 -0.93 23.01
N ASP A 240 -3.62 -1.10 21.92
CA ASP A 240 -5.07 -1.33 21.97
C ASP A 240 -5.43 -2.67 22.63
N ALA A 241 -4.65 -3.72 22.40
CA ALA A 241 -4.86 -5.03 23.03
C ALA A 241 -4.64 -5.02 24.54
N LEU A 242 -3.66 -4.23 25.01
CA LEU A 242 -3.24 -4.15 26.41
C LEU A 242 -4.02 -3.11 27.21
N LYS A 243 -4.75 -2.19 26.54
CA LYS A 243 -5.69 -1.31 27.21
C LYS A 243 -6.71 -2.14 27.99
N THR A 244 -6.85 -1.84 29.27
CA THR A 244 -7.92 -2.40 30.09
C THR A 244 -9.24 -1.94 29.49
N PRO A 245 -10.24 -2.82 29.27
CA PRO A 245 -11.54 -2.36 28.82
C PRO A 245 -12.05 -1.36 29.85
N ALA A 246 -12.22 -0.10 29.44
CA ALA A 246 -12.94 0.88 30.24
C ALA A 246 -14.25 0.22 30.64
N GLY A 247 -14.47 0.09 31.95
CA GLY A 247 -15.62 -0.62 32.49
C GLY A 247 -16.88 -0.23 31.73
N LYS A 248 -17.67 -1.23 31.35
CA LYS A 248 -19.04 -1.10 30.83
C LYS A 248 -19.80 -0.12 31.73
N LYS A 249 -19.76 1.18 31.41
CA LYS A 249 -20.58 2.19 32.06
C LYS A 249 -21.96 1.99 31.46
N GLY A 250 -22.90 1.54 32.29
CA GLY A 250 -24.25 1.17 31.87
C GLY A 250 -24.87 2.23 30.99
N SER A 251 -25.23 1.83 29.76
CA SER A 251 -26.09 2.62 28.89
C SER A 251 -27.50 2.55 29.45
N SER A 252 -27.87 3.59 30.19
CA SER A 252 -29.23 3.88 30.63
C SER A 252 -29.73 5.08 29.83
N GLY A 253 -30.53 4.80 28.80
CA GLY A 253 -31.75 5.54 28.50
C GLY A 253 -31.66 6.92 27.85
N SER A 254 -32.33 7.00 26.69
CA SER A 254 -33.10 8.14 26.17
C SER A 254 -32.42 9.07 25.16
N GLY A 255 -33.10 9.27 24.03
CA GLY A 255 -32.77 10.33 23.08
C GLY A 255 -32.94 10.00 21.61
N PHE A 256 -34.00 9.29 21.21
CA PHE A 256 -34.39 9.16 19.81
C PHE A 256 -34.82 10.54 19.29
N GLN A 257 -34.04 11.17 18.41
CA GLN A 257 -34.52 12.24 17.54
C GLN A 257 -34.19 11.95 16.09
N THR A 258 -35.25 11.60 15.37
CA THR A 258 -35.38 11.55 13.93
C THR A 258 -35.53 12.96 13.39
N VAL A 259 -34.76 13.32 12.37
CA VAL A 259 -35.12 14.41 11.44
C VAL A 259 -35.23 13.83 10.04
N LYS A 260 -36.46 13.91 9.52
CA LYS A 260 -36.80 13.71 8.11
C LYS A 260 -36.40 14.97 7.34
N SER A 261 -35.77 14.82 6.18
CA SER A 261 -36.01 15.74 5.07
C SER A 261 -36.13 14.95 3.77
N SER A 262 -37.24 15.21 3.11
CA SER A 262 -37.68 14.74 1.80
C SER A 262 -37.02 15.54 0.69
N GLY A 263 -36.63 14.89 -0.41
CA GLY A 263 -36.20 15.59 -1.63
C GLY A 263 -36.10 14.64 -2.82
N SER A 264 -37.19 14.56 -3.58
CA SER A 264 -37.31 13.86 -4.86
C SER A 264 -36.56 14.59 -5.98
N GLY A 265 -35.87 13.86 -6.86
CA GLY A 265 -35.36 14.36 -8.14
C GLY A 265 -34.74 13.25 -9.00
N ARG A 266 -35.18 13.15 -10.26
CA ARG A 266 -35.05 11.99 -11.16
C ARG A 266 -34.26 12.36 -12.44
N ALA A 267 -33.24 11.53 -12.79
CA ALA A 267 -32.63 11.23 -14.11
C ALA A 267 -32.08 12.40 -14.99
N PRO A 268 -31.25 12.22 -16.06
CA PRO A 268 -30.94 10.99 -16.84
C PRO A 268 -29.47 10.81 -17.39
N GLY A 269 -29.20 9.63 -17.99
CA GLY A 269 -28.62 9.49 -19.35
C GLY A 269 -27.15 9.84 -19.68
N THR A 270 -26.33 8.78 -19.81
CA THR A 270 -25.21 8.51 -20.76
C THR A 270 -24.53 9.61 -21.58
N SER A 271 -23.18 9.62 -21.59
CA SER A 271 -22.36 9.64 -22.83
C SER A 271 -20.89 9.28 -22.59
N LYS A 272 -20.37 8.35 -23.40
CA LYS A 272 -18.94 8.05 -23.62
C LYS A 272 -18.26 9.28 -24.24
N GLY A 273 -17.18 9.77 -23.62
CA GLY A 273 -16.32 10.83 -24.13
C GLY A 273 -14.85 10.40 -24.07
N LYS A 274 -14.12 10.71 -25.13
CA LYS A 274 -12.75 10.31 -25.46
C LYS A 274 -11.73 10.91 -24.48
N ALA A 275 -10.65 10.18 -24.21
CA ALA A 275 -9.57 10.55 -23.31
C ALA A 275 -8.89 11.88 -23.73
N ALA A 276 -8.96 12.87 -22.85
CA ALA A 276 -8.09 14.04 -22.84
C ALA A 276 -7.24 13.95 -21.56
N ASN A 277 -5.92 14.07 -21.72
CA ASN A 277 -4.85 14.08 -20.72
C ASN A 277 -5.19 13.46 -19.37
N ASN A 278 -4.71 12.22 -19.17
CA ASN A 278 -4.86 11.52 -17.91
C ASN A 278 -4.23 12.35 -16.76
N PRO A 279 -5.04 12.96 -15.87
CA PRO A 279 -4.54 13.86 -14.83
C PRO A 279 -3.84 13.14 -13.69
N TYR A 280 -3.77 11.81 -13.76
CA TYR A 280 -3.00 10.95 -12.88
C TYR A 280 -1.53 10.78 -13.32
N GLU A 281 -1.16 11.12 -14.56
CA GLU A 281 0.24 10.98 -15.03
C GLU A 281 1.21 11.71 -14.09
N MET A 282 0.92 12.96 -13.73
CA MET A 282 1.77 13.74 -12.81
C MET A 282 1.54 13.47 -11.31
N LEU A 283 0.64 12.55 -10.93
CA LEU A 283 0.45 12.16 -9.51
C LEU A 283 1.32 10.96 -9.13
N PHE A 284 1.83 10.25 -10.13
CA PHE A 284 2.58 9.01 -9.99
C PHE A 284 3.97 9.07 -10.65
N GLU A 285 4.40 10.25 -11.09
CA GLU A 285 5.78 10.56 -11.47
C GLU A 285 6.68 10.69 -10.25
#